data_AF-A0A1W9N0R1-F1
#
_entry.id   AF-A0A1W9N0R1-F1
#
_cell.length_a   1.000
_cell.length_b   1.000
_cell.length_c   1.000
_cell.angle_alpha   90.00
_cell.angle_beta   90.00
_cell.angle_gamma   90.00
#
_symmetry.space_group_name_H-M   'P 1'
#
loop_
_entity.id
_entity.type
_entity.pdbx_description
1 polymer ?
#
loop_
_entity_poly.entity_id
_entity_poly.type
_entity_poly.pdbx_seq_one_letter_code
_entity_poly.pdbx_strand_id
1 'polypeptide(L)' 'MRELRYTLICDGSSDTVLMPILTWALRINGITCAIHPEWADLRGFCKTLEEKIRRSIKYYPCDILFVHRDAEKESP' A
#
# COMPACT_ATOMS: atom_id res chain seq x y z
N MET A 1 10.07 -9.78 18.55
CA MET A 1 8.95 -8.81 18.65
C MET A 1 8.10 -8.96 17.41
N ARG A 2 6.77 -8.87 17.53
CA ARG A 2 5.90 -8.86 16.35
C ARG A 2 6.02 -7.49 15.70
N GLU A 3 6.17 -7.43 14.39
CA GLU A 3 6.12 -6.22 13.58
C GLU A 3 5.03 -6.39 12.51
N LEU A 4 4.48 -5.29 12.00
CA LEU A 4 3.50 -5.28 10.93
C LEU A 4 4.06 -4.49 9.76
N ARG A 5 4.21 -5.14 8.61
CA ARG A 5 4.64 -4.51 7.36
C ARG A 5 3.41 -4.27 6.50
N TYR A 6 3.21 -3.04 6.05
CA TYR A 6 2.20 -2.79 5.04
C TYR A 6 2.80 -2.09 3.84
N THR A 7 2.27 -2.40 2.66
CA THR A 7 2.65 -1.75 1.42
C THR A 7 1.46 -1.01 0.85
N LEU A 8 1.68 0.21 0.37
CA LEU A 8 0.71 0.99 -0.41
C LEU A 8 1.06 0.90 -1.90
N ILE A 9 0.10 0.50 -2.73
CA ILE A 9 0.11 0.75 -4.17
C ILE A 9 -0.90 1.83 -4.51
N CYS A 10 -0.50 2.76 -5.36
CA CYS A 10 -1.30 3.89 -5.81
C CYS A 10 -0.91 4.31 -7.24
N ASP A 11 -1.69 5.20 -7.84
CA ASP A 11 -1.46 5.65 -9.22
C ASP A 11 -0.54 6.89 -9.27
N GLY A 12 -0.63 7.77 -8.27
CA GLY A 12 0.18 8.98 -8.16
C GLY A 12 1.09 8.98 -6.94
N SER A 13 2.23 9.67 -7.03
CA SER A 13 3.07 9.93 -5.85
C SER A 13 2.38 10.83 -4.82
N SER A 14 1.39 11.62 -5.24
CA SER A 14 0.52 12.39 -4.35
C SER A 14 -0.17 11.51 -3.31
N ASP A 15 -0.51 10.27 -3.67
CA ASP A 15 -1.34 9.40 -2.83
C ASP A 15 -0.55 8.82 -1.65
N THR A 16 0.78 8.99 -1.64
CA THR A 16 1.64 8.64 -0.51
C THR A 16 1.27 9.40 0.77
N VAL A 17 0.54 10.52 0.66
CA VAL A 17 -0.08 11.21 1.81
C VAL A 17 -1.03 10.31 2.62
N LEU A 18 -1.51 9.21 2.05
CA LEU A 18 -2.33 8.22 2.75
C LEU A 18 -1.53 7.41 3.78
N MET A 19 -0.21 7.25 3.63
CA MET A 19 0.60 6.44 4.55
C MET A 19 0.49 6.86 6.03
N PRO A 20 0.60 8.14 6.43
CA PRO A 20 0.37 8.52 7.83
C PRO A 20 -1.07 8.23 8.29
N ILE A 21 -2.06 8.36 7.41
CA ILE A 21 -3.48 8.09 7.72
C ILE A 21 -3.71 6.59 7.92
N LEU A 22 -3.14 5.74 7.06
CA LEU A 22 -3.20 4.28 7.18
C LEU A 22 -2.49 3.80 8.45
N THR A 23 -1.33 4.38 8.74
CA THR A 23 -0.61 4.11 10.00
C THR A 23 -1.47 4.49 11.21
N TRP A 24 -2.08 5.68 11.21
CA TRP A 24 -2.99 6.11 12.26
C TRP A 24 -4.20 5.18 12.39
N ALA A 25 -4.81 4.77 11.27
CA ALA A 25 -5.95 3.85 11.24
C ALA A 25 -5.59 2.50 11.88
N LEU A 26 -4.42 1.94 11.57
CA LEU A 26 -3.93 0.72 12.20
C LEU A 26 -3.74 0.91 13.72
N ARG A 27 -3.20 2.05 14.16
CA ARG A 27 -3.02 2.36 15.58
C ARG A 27 -4.33 2.42 16.35
N ILE A 28 -5.33 3.15 15.85
CA ILE A 28 -6.62 3.27 16.53
C ILE A 28 -7.39 1.95 16.55
N ASN A 29 -7.09 1.02 15.64
CA ASN A 29 -7.65 -0.33 15.61
C ASN A 29 -6.84 -1.35 16.43
N GLY A 30 -5.96 -0.88 17.33
CA GLY A 30 -5.31 -1.73 18.33
C GLY A 30 -3.98 -2.37 17.89
N ILE A 31 -3.42 -1.97 16.75
CA ILE A 31 -2.06 -2.40 16.38
C ILE A 31 -1.05 -1.66 17.27
N THR A 32 -0.45 -2.39 18.21
CA THR A 32 0.53 -1.87 19.18
C THR A 32 1.98 -2.17 18.83
N CYS A 33 2.25 -3.10 17.89
CA CYS A 33 3.59 -3.45 17.43
C CYS A 33 4.25 -2.34 16.57
N ALA A 34 5.54 -2.51 16.24
CA ALA A 34 6.17 -1.67 15.22
C ALA A 34 5.42 -1.81 13.87
N ILE A 35 5.18 -0.69 13.20
CA ILE A 35 4.55 -0.65 11.87
C ILE A 35 5.62 -0.16 10.89
N HIS A 36 5.85 -0.92 9.83
CA HIS A 36 6.78 -0.61 8.76
C HIS A 36 5.99 -0.31 7.48
N PRO A 37 5.71 0.98 7.23
CA PRO A 37 4.97 1.39 6.06
C PRO A 37 5.93 1.49 4.86
N GLU A 38 5.51 0.98 3.71
CA GLU A 38 6.29 1.06 2.47
C GLU A 38 5.40 1.47 1.30
N TRP A 39 5.93 2.29 0.40
CA TRP A 39 5.26 2.63 -0.85
C TRP A 39 5.93 1.86 -1.99
N ALA A 40 5.16 1.03 -2.68
CA ALA A 40 5.64 0.31 -3.85
C ALA A 40 5.51 1.20 -5.09
N ASP A 41 6.57 1.96 -5.39
CA ASP A 41 6.66 2.75 -6.60
C ASP A 41 6.91 1.86 -7.82
N LEU A 42 5.81 1.43 -8.46
CA LEU A 42 5.81 0.58 -9.65
C LEU A 42 5.46 1.35 -10.93
N ARG A 43 5.51 2.70 -10.88
CA ARG A 43 5.16 3.56 -12.01
C ARG A 43 6.06 3.27 -13.20
N GLY A 44 5.48 3.20 -14.40
CA GLY A 44 6.21 2.88 -15.63
C GLY A 44 6.59 1.41 -15.82
N PHE A 45 6.49 0.57 -14.78
CA PHE A 45 6.86 -0.85 -14.84
C PHE A 45 5.67 -1.81 -14.91
N CYS A 46 4.47 -1.35 -14.57
CA CYS A 46 3.24 -2.14 -14.59
C CYS A 46 2.15 -1.41 -15.37
N LYS A 47 1.41 -2.14 -16.20
CA LYS A 47 0.30 -1.57 -17.00
C LYS A 47 -1.07 -1.85 -16.40
N THR A 48 -1.20 -2.91 -15.61
CA THR A 48 -2.47 -3.33 -15.01
C THR A 48 -2.37 -3.36 -13.49
N LEU A 49 -3.52 -3.26 -12.82
CA LEU A 49 -3.59 -3.42 -11.36
C LEU A 49 -3.12 -4.80 -10.92
N GLU A 50 -3.51 -5.85 -11.65
CA GLU A 50 -3.07 -7.22 -11.35
C GLU A 50 -1.55 -7.33 -11.35
N GLU A 51 -0.88 -6.73 -12.34
CA GLU A 51 0.58 -6.70 -12.40
C GLU A 51 1.18 -5.91 -11.24
N LYS A 52 0.59 -4.76 -10.89
CA LYS A 52 1.02 -3.96 -9.72
C LYS A 52 0.92 -4.79 -8.44
N ILE A 53 -0.18 -5.50 -8.21
CA ILE A 53 -0.39 -6.35 -7.03
C ILE A 53 0.61 -7.52 -7.00
N ARG A 54 0.78 -8.23 -8.11
CA ARG A 54 1.72 -9.36 -8.17
C ARG A 54 3.16 -8.91 -7.91
N ARG A 55 3.57 -7.78 -8.51
CA ARG A 55 4.91 -7.25 -8.33
C ARG A 55 5.12 -6.63 -6.95
N SER A 56 4.11 -5.96 -6.38
CA SER A 56 4.22 -5.42 -5.02
C SER A 56 4.43 -6.55 -4.02
N ILE A 57 3.63 -7.62 -4.06
CA ILE A 57 3.81 -8.78 -3.18
C ILE A 57 5.19 -9.43 -3.36
N LYS A 58 5.70 -9.50 -4.60
CA LYS A 58 7.01 -10.10 -4.90
C LYS A 58 8.19 -9.27 -4.40
N TYR A 59 8.18 -7.96 -4.62
CA TYR A 59 9.33 -7.09 -4.35
C TYR A 59 9.24 -6.34 -3.03
N TYR A 60 8.02 -6.18 -2.50
CA TYR A 60 7.69 -5.49 -1.25
C TYR A 60 6.85 -6.43 -0.36
N PRO A 61 7.46 -7.49 0.18
CA PRO A 61 6.74 -8.46 1.00
C PRO A 61 6.16 -7.81 2.26
N CYS A 62 4.84 -7.91 2.40
CA CYS A 62 4.06 -7.26 3.45
C CYS A 62 2.99 -8.20 4.04
N ASP A 63 2.50 -7.85 5.22
CA ASP A 63 1.37 -8.51 5.87
C ASP A 63 0.03 -7.97 5.35
N ILE A 64 0.00 -6.68 4.97
CA ILE A 64 -1.18 -5.97 4.48
C ILE A 64 -0.79 -5.18 3.22
N LEU A 65 -1.53 -5.40 2.14
CA LEU A 65 -1.41 -4.60 0.92
C LEU A 65 -2.59 -3.63 0.83
N PHE A 66 -2.33 -2.34 0.95
CA PHE A 66 -3.30 -1.29 0.67
C PHE A 66 -3.26 -0.93 -0.82
N VAL A 67 -4.43 -0.95 -1.44
CA VAL A 67 -4.61 -0.59 -2.85
C VAL A 67 -5.44 0.67 -2.91
N HIS A 68 -4.80 1.80 -3.22
CA HIS A 68 -5.51 3.02 -3.55
C HIS A 68 -5.71 3.07 -5.06
N ARG A 69 -6.97 3.08 -5.49
CA ARG A 69 -7.36 3.43 -6.85
C ARG A 69 -8.02 4.78 -6.81
N ASP A 70 -7.59 5.67 -7.70
CA ASP A 70 -8.35 6.87 -7.97
C ASP A 70 -9.75 6.45 -8.47
N ALA A 71 -10.79 7.11 -7.97
CA ALA A 71 -12.18 6.72 -8.22
C ALA A 71 -12.61 6.94 -9.68
N GLU A 72 -11.79 7.62 -10.48
CA GLU A 72 -12.17 8.10 -11.81
C GLU A 72 -11.88 7.14 -12.98
N LYS A 73 -11.11 6.04 -12.79
CA LYS A 73 -10.53 5.32 -13.94
C LYS A 73 -11.05 3.92 -14.26
N GLU A 74 -11.79 3.22 -13.41
CA GLU A 74 -12.36 1.90 -13.74
C GLU A 74 -13.71 1.63 -13.08
N SER A 75 -14.59 0.90 -13.77
CA SER A 75 -15.81 0.33 -13.19
C SER A 75 -15.47 -0.83 -12.24
N PRO A 76 -16.25 -1.06 -11.17
CA PRO A 76 -15.97 -2.05 -10.13
C PRO A 76 -15.82 -3.49 -10.63
#